data_AF-A0A4Y8MT56-F1
#
_entry.id   AF-A0A4Y8MT56-F1
#
_cell.length_a   1.000
_cell.length_b   1.000
_cell.length_c   1.000
_cell.angle_alpha   90.00
_cell.angle_beta   90.00
_cell.angle_gamma   90.00
#
_symmetry.space_group_name_H-M   'P 1'
#
loop_
_entity.id
_entity.type
_entity.pdbx_description
1 polymer ?
#
loop_
_entity_poly.entity_id
_entity_poly.type
_entity_poly.pdbx_seq_one_letter_code
_entity_poly.pdbx_strand_id
1 'polypeptide(L)' 'MKTFLRNDLIERFGYGMAVYIAAKASAMQRSIDAINAERTAAGGRLLKNASIEEVVGVLRRKGKLPA' A
#
# COMPACT_ATOMS: atom_id res chain seq x y z
N MET A 1 -14.44 -6.35 47.80
CA MET A 1 -14.59 -7.23 46.61
C MET A 1 -15.22 -6.51 45.40
N LYS A 2 -15.02 -5.19 45.19
CA LYS A 2 -15.62 -4.42 44.08
C LYS A 2 -14.60 -3.89 43.05
N THR A 3 -13.32 -3.84 43.39
CA THR A 3 -12.23 -3.31 42.55
C THR A 3 -11.59 -4.36 41.66
N PHE A 4 -11.40 -5.59 42.13
CA PHE A 4 -10.80 -6.69 41.36
C PHE A 4 -11.61 -7.03 40.09
N LEU A 5 -12.94 -7.14 40.22
CA LEU A 5 -13.83 -7.39 39.07
C LEU A 5 -13.86 -6.25 38.05
N ARG A 6 -13.49 -5.01 38.43
CA ARG A 6 -13.38 -3.89 37.49
C ARG A 6 -12.06 -3.89 36.74
N ASN A 7 -10.96 -4.21 37.40
CA ASN A 7 -9.64 -4.24 36.76
C ASN A 7 -9.53 -5.35 35.71
N ASP A 8 -9.93 -6.58 36.03
CA ASP A 8 -9.88 -7.70 35.07
C ASP A 8 -10.76 -7.44 33.84
N LEU A 9 -11.88 -6.74 34.03
CA LEU A 9 -12.78 -6.36 32.95
C LEU A 9 -12.18 -5.27 32.06
N ILE A 10 -11.53 -4.27 32.66
CA ILE A 10 -10.81 -3.21 31.93
C ILE A 10 -9.64 -3.82 31.16
N GLU A 11 -8.91 -4.76 31.74
CA GLU A 11 -7.76 -5.41 31.13
C GLU A 11 -8.18 -6.29 29.94
N ARG A 12 -9.25 -7.09 30.10
CA ARG A 12 -9.83 -7.87 29.00
C ARG A 12 -10.39 -7.00 27.88
N PHE A 13 -11.07 -5.92 28.23
CA PHE A 13 -11.60 -4.99 27.23
C PHE A 13 -10.48 -4.27 26.49
N GLY A 14 -9.46 -3.81 27.21
CA GLY A 14 -8.26 -3.17 26.65
C GLY A 14 -7.50 -4.11 25.72
N TYR A 15 -7.32 -5.37 26.12
CA TYR A 15 -6.70 -6.40 25.28
C TYR A 15 -7.54 -6.67 24.01
N GLY A 16 -8.86 -6.79 24.14
CA GLY A 16 -9.77 -6.96 23.01
C GLY A 16 -9.69 -5.79 22.01
N MET A 17 -9.61 -4.56 22.51
CA MET A 17 -9.42 -3.37 21.68
C MET A 17 -8.06 -3.35 21.00
N ALA A 18 -6.98 -3.74 21.69
CA ALA A 18 -5.66 -3.84 21.08
C ALA A 18 -5.63 -4.86 19.93
N VAL A 19 -6.25 -6.04 20.13
CA VAL A 19 -6.38 -7.08 19.09
C VAL A 19 -7.22 -6.56 17.91
N TYR A 20 -8.33 -5.87 18.17
CA TYR A 20 -9.17 -5.29 17.12
C TYR A 20 -8.40 -4.25 16.29
N ILE A 21 -7.68 -3.34 16.94
CA ILE A 21 -6.86 -2.32 16.27
C ILE A 21 -5.77 -2.99 15.43
N ALA A 22 -5.07 -3.97 15.97
CA ALA A 22 -4.05 -4.72 15.25
C ALA A 22 -4.63 -5.40 14.00
N ALA A 23 -5.77 -6.09 14.13
CA ALA A 23 -6.44 -6.73 13.00
C ALA A 23 -6.83 -5.71 11.91
N LYS A 24 -7.37 -4.55 12.31
CA LYS A 24 -7.76 -3.48 11.36
C LYS A 24 -6.53 -2.87 10.68
N ALA A 25 -5.45 -2.64 11.41
CA ALA A 25 -4.19 -2.15 10.87
C ALA A 25 -3.58 -3.15 9.87
N SER A 26 -3.55 -4.44 10.19
CA SER A 26 -3.09 -5.50 9.27
C SER A 26 -3.97 -5.62 8.03
N ALA A 27 -5.29 -5.43 8.14
CA ALA A 27 -6.18 -5.37 6.98
C ALA A 27 -5.87 -4.15 6.09
N MET A 28 -5.64 -2.98 6.70
CA MET A 28 -5.27 -1.76 5.98
C MET A 28 -3.92 -1.93 5.26
N GLN A 29 -2.91 -2.50 5.93
CA GLN A 29 -1.60 -2.76 5.30
C GLN A 29 -1.74 -3.66 4.07
N ARG A 30 -2.50 -4.75 4.17
CA ARG A 30 -2.77 -5.64 3.02
C ARG A 30 -3.45 -4.91 1.85
N SER A 31 -4.36 -3.99 2.13
CA SER A 31 -5.00 -3.19 1.07
C SER A 31 -4.01 -2.24 0.38
N ILE A 32 -3.10 -1.63 1.14
CA ILE A 32 -2.03 -0.77 0.59
C ILE A 32 -1.11 -1.60 -0.29
N ASP A 33 -0.71 -2.79 0.16
CA ASP A 33 0.17 -3.67 -0.60
C ASP A 33 -0.48 -4.11 -1.93
N ALA A 34 -1.79 -4.41 -1.91
CA ALA A 34 -2.55 -4.72 -3.13
C ALA A 34 -2.58 -3.55 -4.12
N ILE A 35 -2.88 -2.33 -3.64
CA ILE A 35 -2.87 -1.11 -4.47
C ILE A 35 -1.48 -0.85 -5.05
N ASN A 36 -0.43 -1.05 -4.26
CA ASN A 36 0.94 -0.89 -4.72
C ASN A 36 1.29 -1.92 -5.80
N ALA A 37 0.88 -3.17 -5.65
CA ALA A 37 1.07 -4.21 -6.67
C ALA A 37 0.37 -3.82 -7.99
N GLU A 38 -0.88 -3.32 -7.92
CA GLU A 38 -1.59 -2.81 -9.09
C GLU A 38 -0.90 -1.61 -9.74
N ARG A 39 -0.41 -0.65 -8.94
CA ARG A 39 0.36 0.50 -9.44
C ARG A 39 1.63 0.07 -10.15
N THR A 40 2.38 -0.87 -9.59
CA THR A 40 3.59 -1.41 -10.21
C THR A 40 3.25 -2.16 -11.50
N ALA A 41 2.18 -2.94 -11.52
CA ALA A 41 1.72 -3.62 -12.73
C ALA A 41 1.29 -2.61 -13.82
N ALA A 42 0.53 -1.58 -13.46
CA ALA A 42 0.07 -0.54 -14.39
C ALA A 42 1.23 0.33 -14.91
N GLY A 43 2.11 0.80 -14.03
CA GLY A 43 3.29 1.58 -14.40
C GLY A 43 4.29 0.78 -15.23
N GLY A 44 4.51 -0.49 -14.87
CA GLY A 44 5.33 -1.42 -15.66
C GLY A 44 4.71 -1.72 -17.02
N ARG A 45 3.38 -1.79 -17.13
CA ARG A 45 2.67 -1.99 -18.40
C ARG A 45 2.84 -0.80 -19.34
N LEU A 46 2.84 0.44 -18.82
CA LEU A 46 3.11 1.62 -19.65
C LEU A 46 4.51 1.58 -20.27
N LEU A 47 5.51 1.13 -19.51
CA LEU A 47 6.89 0.99 -20.01
C LEU A 47 7.09 -0.22 -20.91
N LYS A 48 6.42 -1.34 -20.63
CA LYS A 48 6.48 -2.56 -21.46
C LYS A 48 5.74 -2.42 -22.80
N ASN A 49 4.69 -1.59 -22.84
CA ASN A 49 3.90 -1.36 -24.04
C ASN A 49 4.45 -0.20 -24.89
N ALA A 50 5.32 0.64 -24.34
CA ALA A 50 5.97 1.68 -25.12
C ALA A 50 6.96 1.02 -26.10
N SER A 51 6.78 1.27 -27.39
CA SER A 51 7.76 0.80 -28.38
C SER A 51 9.06 1.60 -28.23
N ILE A 52 10.20 0.99 -28.57
CA ILE A 52 11.50 1.69 -28.59
C ILE A 52 11.41 2.94 -29.49
N GLU A 53 10.64 2.88 -30.57
CA GLU A 53 10.41 3.99 -31.50
C GLU A 53 9.63 5.14 -30.87
N GLU A 54 8.62 4.86 -30.04
CA GLU A 54 7.91 5.90 -29.27
C GLU A 54 8.84 6.58 -28.26
N VAL A 55 9.66 5.80 -27.54
CA VAL A 55 10.63 6.32 -26.58
C VAL A 55 11.68 7.18 -27.30
N VAL A 56 12.24 6.69 -28.41
CA VAL A 56 13.21 7.44 -29.23
C VAL A 56 12.57 8.72 -29.79
N GLY A 57 11.32 8.66 -30.26
CA GLY A 57 10.58 9.81 -30.77
C GLY A 57 10.36 10.89 -29.70
N VAL A 58 10.01 10.49 -28.47
CA VAL A 58 9.89 11.42 -27.33
C VAL A 58 11.25 12.04 -26.99
N LEU A 59 12.33 11.24 -26.97
CA LEU A 59 13.68 11.72 -26.65
C LEU A 59 14.22 12.69 -27.71
N ARG A 60 13.95 12.44 -29.00
CA ARG A 60 14.26 13.38 -30.09
C ARG A 60 13.46 14.69 -29.96
N ARG A 61 12.15 14.62 -29.68
CA ARG A 61 11.33 15.82 -29.42
C ARG A 61 11.81 16.64 -28.23
N LYS A 62 12.38 15.99 -27.21
CA LYS A 62 12.98 16.66 -26.04
C LYS A 62 14.41 17.13 -26.27
N GLY A 63 14.98 16.96 -27.46
CA GLY A 63 16.36 17.34 -27.78
C GLY A 63 17.42 16.51 -27.02
N LYS A 64 17.05 15.34 -26.50
CA LYS A 64 17.95 14.42 -25.77
C LYS A 64 18.66 13.45 -26.69
N LEU A 65 18.20 13.32 -27.93
CA LEU A 65 18.85 12.58 -29.01
C LEU A 65 18.94 13.45 -30.26
N PRO A 66 20.02 13.34 -31.04
CA PRO A 66 20.08 13.94 -32.37
C PRO A 66 18.97 13.35 -33.27
N ALA A 67 18.50 14.19 -34.20
CA ALA A 67 17.44 13.87 -35.15
C ALA A 67 17.78 12.67 -36.03
#